data_AF-A0A6A4ICG8-F1
#
_entry.id   AF-A0A6A4ICG8-F1
#
_cell.length_a   1.000
_cell.length_b   1.000
_cell.length_c   1.000
_cell.angle_alpha   90.00
_cell.angle_beta   90.00
_cell.angle_gamma   90.00
#
_symmetry.space_group_name_H-M   'P 1'
#
loop_
_entity.id
_entity.type
_entity.pdbx_description
1 polymer ?
#
loop_
_entity_poly.entity_id
_entity_poly.type
_entity_poly.pdbx_seq_one_letter_code
_entity_poly.pdbx_strand_id
1 'polypeptide(L)'
;MTSSKEDLRVSIETMSDWSHIKQNYTQAVRASFDREPSAAGMSKSSALSQHLDQFIQQTFRLAQPNLRVNGQTFDERGEDDIEPFDEALDRHVWSLHDQRLGLHKTIATTRRTEPLKIEKAMLGSLEQDHQLEAMESAWEVPSEDLFMDVDDANEKLQPEIEDGLHKTTAWAKELSQVRYFSKLFATDVYQCFQSIPHQTERTERLKNVTTELKKPEWR
;
A
#
# COMPACT_ATOMS: atom_id res chain seq x y z
N MET A 1 21.64 25.85 -21.82
CA MET A 1 20.61 25.72 -22.87
C MET A 1 21.08 24.69 -23.88
N THR A 2 20.80 23.41 -23.63
CA THR A 2 21.16 22.27 -24.50
C THR A 2 20.02 21.27 -24.42
N SER A 3 18.85 21.57 -24.99
CA SER A 3 17.62 20.78 -24.76
C SER A 3 16.81 20.51 -26.02
N SER A 4 17.42 20.55 -27.21
CA SER A 4 16.67 20.34 -28.46
C SER A 4 17.24 19.24 -29.36
N LYS A 5 18.35 18.60 -28.96
CA LYS A 5 18.93 17.46 -29.70
C LYS A 5 18.55 16.10 -29.10
N GLU A 6 17.99 16.06 -27.89
CA GLU A 6 17.61 14.82 -27.21
C GLU A 6 16.21 14.32 -27.60
N ASP A 7 15.41 15.15 -28.29
CA ASP A 7 14.01 14.88 -28.64
C ASP A 7 13.78 14.15 -29.99
N LEU A 8 14.84 13.86 -30.76
CA LEU A 8 14.70 13.21 -32.08
C LEU A 8 14.83 11.67 -32.04
N ARG A 9 14.92 11.07 -30.85
CA ARG A 9 15.06 9.62 -30.71
C ARG A 9 13.71 8.93 -30.74
N VAL A 10 13.63 7.80 -31.42
CA VAL A 10 12.40 7.01 -31.52
C VAL A 10 12.20 6.24 -30.22
N SER A 11 11.10 6.49 -29.53
CA SER A 11 10.71 5.78 -28.31
C SER A 11 9.89 4.54 -28.65
N ILE A 12 10.31 3.40 -28.12
CA ILE A 12 9.57 2.14 -28.12
C ILE A 12 9.20 1.82 -26.68
N GLU A 13 7.94 1.45 -26.46
CA GLU A 13 7.39 1.18 -25.13
C GLU A 13 7.99 -0.11 -24.55
N THR A 14 7.99 -1.20 -25.32
CA THR A 14 8.41 -2.52 -24.84
C THR A 14 9.52 -3.15 -25.68
N MET A 15 10.43 -3.91 -25.05
CA MET A 15 11.46 -4.68 -25.77
C MET A 15 10.85 -5.76 -26.68
N SER A 16 9.69 -6.31 -26.29
CA SER A 16 8.88 -7.20 -27.13
C SER A 16 8.52 -6.56 -28.47
N ASP A 17 8.15 -5.28 -28.47
CA ASP A 17 7.78 -4.56 -29.69
C ASP A 17 8.99 -4.36 -30.61
N TRP A 18 10.15 -4.07 -30.04
CA TRP A 18 11.40 -4.00 -30.79
C TRP A 18 11.75 -5.34 -31.46
N SER A 19 11.66 -6.45 -30.70
CA SER A 19 11.87 -7.80 -31.23
C SER A 19 10.88 -8.12 -32.34
N HIS A 20 9.61 -7.76 -32.16
CA HIS A 20 8.56 -7.96 -33.15
C HIS A 20 8.80 -7.15 -34.43
N ILE A 21 9.23 -5.90 -34.32
CA ILE A 21 9.63 -5.06 -35.48
C ILE A 21 10.79 -5.71 -36.24
N LYS A 22 11.82 -6.19 -35.52
CA LYS A 22 12.98 -6.87 -36.10
C LYS A 22 12.57 -8.14 -36.85
N GLN A 23 11.67 -8.94 -36.27
CA GLN A 23 11.14 -10.16 -36.89
C GLN A 23 10.31 -9.86 -38.14
N ASN A 24 9.36 -8.91 -38.05
CA ASN A 24 8.49 -8.54 -39.17
C ASN A 24 9.28 -7.96 -40.35
N TYR A 25 10.25 -7.08 -40.07
CA TYR A 25 11.14 -6.56 -41.09
C TYR A 25 11.95 -7.68 -41.76
N THR A 26 12.56 -8.56 -40.95
CA THR A 26 13.35 -9.70 -41.46
C THR A 26 12.50 -10.62 -42.34
N GLN A 27 11.26 -10.90 -41.92
CA GLN A 27 10.32 -11.72 -42.67
C GLN A 27 9.92 -11.05 -43.99
N ALA A 28 9.59 -9.76 -43.98
CA ALA A 28 9.18 -9.02 -45.18
C ALA A 28 10.32 -8.89 -46.20
N VAL A 29 11.55 -8.62 -45.73
CA VAL A 29 12.74 -8.56 -46.58
C VAL A 29 13.04 -9.92 -47.19
N ARG A 30 12.99 -11.00 -46.40
CA ARG A 30 13.19 -12.36 -46.93
C ARG A 30 12.09 -12.78 -47.92
N ALA A 31 10.84 -12.46 -47.64
CA ALA A 31 9.73 -12.74 -48.55
C ALA A 31 9.87 -11.99 -49.88
N SER A 32 10.34 -10.74 -49.85
CA SER A 32 10.61 -9.94 -51.05
C SER A 32 11.80 -10.50 -51.83
N PHE A 33 12.88 -10.83 -51.12
CA PHE A 33 14.06 -11.45 -51.70
C PHE A 33 13.79 -12.83 -52.29
N ASP A 34 12.85 -13.60 -51.76
CA ASP A 34 12.47 -14.91 -52.32
C ASP A 34 11.61 -14.78 -53.59
N ARG A 35 10.88 -13.67 -53.74
CA ARG A 35 9.98 -13.42 -54.87
C ARG A 35 10.74 -13.06 -56.15
N GLU A 36 11.79 -12.26 -56.06
CA GLU A 36 12.59 -11.80 -57.22
C GLU A 36 13.35 -12.91 -57.98
N PRO A 37 14.14 -13.80 -57.35
CA PRO A 37 14.89 -14.85 -58.04
C PRO A 37 13.93 -15.92 -58.60
N SER A 38 12.80 -16.16 -57.94
CA SER A 38 11.75 -17.04 -58.43
C SER A 38 11.10 -16.51 -59.71
N ALA A 39 10.95 -15.18 -59.83
CA ALA A 39 10.45 -14.53 -61.04
C ALA A 39 11.52 -14.47 -62.17
N ALA A 40 12.80 -14.38 -61.81
CA ALA A 40 13.92 -14.34 -62.75
C ALA A 40 14.45 -15.73 -63.18
N GLY A 41 13.92 -16.82 -62.62
CA GLY A 41 14.32 -18.20 -62.94
C GLY A 41 15.74 -18.57 -62.47
N MET A 42 16.33 -17.79 -61.56
CA MET A 42 17.68 -18.03 -61.03
C MET A 42 17.62 -18.89 -59.77
N SER A 43 18.54 -19.84 -59.64
CA SER A 43 18.74 -20.61 -58.40
C SER A 43 19.16 -19.65 -57.27
N LYS A 44 18.51 -19.78 -56.11
CA LYS A 44 18.86 -19.03 -54.90
C LYS A 44 20.34 -19.26 -54.56
N SER A 45 21.15 -18.22 -54.66
CA SER A 45 22.54 -18.30 -54.24
C SER A 45 22.62 -18.13 -52.72
N SER A 46 23.12 -19.16 -52.04
CA SER A 46 23.38 -19.16 -50.59
C SER A 46 24.26 -17.99 -50.12
N ALA A 47 25.10 -17.44 -51.01
CA ALA A 47 25.93 -16.29 -50.69
C ALA A 47 25.10 -15.00 -50.58
N LEU A 48 24.10 -14.82 -51.45
CA LEU A 48 23.23 -13.63 -51.43
C LEU A 48 22.33 -13.60 -50.18
N SER A 49 21.83 -14.75 -49.74
CA SER A 49 21.07 -14.82 -48.47
C SER A 49 21.93 -14.46 -47.26
N GLN A 50 23.20 -14.85 -47.25
CA GLN A 50 24.13 -14.49 -46.17
C GLN A 50 24.41 -12.99 -46.14
N HIS A 51 24.59 -12.35 -47.30
CA HIS A 51 24.74 -10.90 -47.39
C HIS A 51 23.48 -10.15 -46.98
N LEU A 52 22.29 -10.69 -47.27
CA LEU A 52 21.02 -10.12 -46.83
C LEU A 52 20.90 -10.16 -45.30
N ASP A 53 21.27 -11.26 -44.66
CA ASP A 53 21.27 -11.35 -43.19
C ASP A 53 22.28 -10.37 -42.56
N GLN A 54 23.46 -10.21 -43.15
CA GLN A 54 24.44 -9.19 -42.73
C GLN A 54 23.89 -7.77 -42.88
N PHE A 55 23.20 -7.48 -43.99
CA PHE A 55 22.58 -6.18 -44.23
C PHE A 55 21.50 -5.86 -43.20
N ILE A 56 20.63 -6.83 -42.90
CA ILE A 56 19.61 -6.69 -41.85
C ILE A 56 20.27 -6.38 -40.51
N GLN A 57 21.30 -7.13 -40.12
CA GLN A 57 22.02 -6.91 -38.87
C GLN A 57 22.68 -5.53 -38.80
N GLN A 58 23.33 -5.08 -39.88
CA GLN A 58 23.93 -3.75 -39.96
C GLN A 58 22.89 -2.64 -39.86
N THR A 59 21.74 -2.81 -40.49
CA THR A 59 20.64 -1.82 -40.46
C THR A 59 20.14 -1.62 -39.03
N PHE A 60 19.92 -2.72 -38.29
CA PHE A 60 19.52 -2.63 -36.89
C PHE A 60 20.63 -2.06 -36.00
N ARG A 61 21.89 -2.42 -36.24
CA ARG A 61 23.04 -1.85 -35.51
C ARG A 61 23.16 -0.34 -35.68
N LEU A 62 22.88 0.19 -36.88
CA LEU A 62 22.87 1.64 -37.14
C LEU A 62 21.65 2.34 -36.51
N ALA A 63 20.54 1.63 -36.32
CA ALA A 63 19.33 2.16 -35.71
C ALA A 63 19.39 2.20 -34.17
N GLN A 64 20.12 1.27 -33.54
CA GLN A 64 20.29 1.15 -32.08
C GLN A 64 20.58 2.47 -31.33
N PRO A 65 21.56 3.32 -31.72
CA PRO A 65 21.87 4.54 -30.97
C PRO A 65 20.76 5.61 -31.02
N ASN A 66 19.81 5.48 -31.96
CA ASN A 66 18.69 6.41 -32.12
C ASN A 66 17.41 5.90 -31.44
N LEU A 67 17.48 4.76 -30.75
CA LEU A 67 16.36 4.10 -30.12
C LEU A 67 16.33 4.39 -28.61
N ARG A 68 15.13 4.63 -28.08
CA ARG A 68 14.86 4.60 -26.64
C ARG A 68 13.88 3.47 -26.36
N VAL A 69 14.22 2.57 -25.45
CA VAL A 69 13.31 1.53 -24.98
C VAL A 69 12.98 1.86 -23.53
N ASN A 70 11.69 1.98 -23.21
CA ASN A 70 11.26 2.25 -21.83
C ASN A 70 11.93 3.50 -21.21
N GLY A 71 12.09 4.57 -21.99
CA GLY A 71 12.70 5.83 -21.57
C GLY A 71 14.23 5.84 -21.46
N GLN A 72 14.90 4.69 -21.55
CA GLN A 72 16.36 4.57 -21.49
C GLN A 72 16.99 4.51 -22.89
N THR A 73 18.24 4.97 -23.00
CA THR A 73 19.02 4.89 -24.25
C THR A 73 19.53 3.47 -24.43
N PHE A 74 19.30 2.89 -25.61
CA PHE A 74 19.66 1.50 -25.91
C PHE A 74 21.19 1.24 -25.95
N ASP A 75 22.01 2.29 -26.11
CA ASP A 75 23.48 2.19 -26.26
C ASP A 75 24.20 1.80 -24.95
N GLU A 76 23.57 1.99 -23.78
CA GLU A 76 24.21 1.79 -22.47
C GLU A 76 23.94 0.41 -21.85
N ARG A 77 22.99 -0.38 -22.38
CA ARG A 77 22.65 -1.72 -21.89
C ARG A 77 22.35 -2.65 -23.06
N GLY A 78 22.98 -3.82 -23.09
CA GLY A 78 22.72 -4.83 -24.14
C GLY A 78 21.26 -5.27 -24.16
N GLU A 79 20.84 -5.95 -25.25
CA GLU A 79 19.47 -6.48 -25.44
C GLU A 79 18.97 -7.30 -24.22
N ASP A 80 19.89 -7.84 -23.41
CA ASP A 80 19.63 -8.71 -22.26
C ASP A 80 19.60 -7.98 -20.89
N ASP A 81 20.04 -6.71 -20.80
CA ASP A 81 20.20 -5.97 -19.52
C ASP A 81 19.09 -4.93 -19.25
N ILE A 82 18.13 -4.80 -20.17
CA ILE A 82 17.00 -3.88 -20.03
C ILE A 82 15.94 -4.56 -19.17
N GLU A 83 15.86 -4.14 -17.90
CA GLU A 83 14.86 -4.63 -16.95
C GLU A 83 13.44 -4.36 -17.49
N PRO A 84 12.58 -5.38 -17.58
CA PRO A 84 11.20 -5.21 -18.06
C PRO A 84 10.43 -4.27 -17.13
N PHE A 85 9.59 -3.42 -17.70
CA PHE A 85 8.77 -2.49 -16.91
C PHE A 85 7.79 -3.28 -16.02
N ASP A 86 7.90 -3.11 -14.70
CA ASP A 86 6.98 -3.71 -13.75
C ASP A 86 5.73 -2.82 -13.59
N GLU A 87 4.73 -3.08 -14.44
CA GLU A 87 3.43 -2.39 -14.38
C GLU A 87 2.72 -2.58 -13.05
N ALA A 88 2.94 -3.71 -12.35
CA ALA A 88 2.31 -3.95 -11.06
C ALA A 88 2.92 -3.05 -9.99
N LEU A 89 4.23 -2.85 -10.03
CA LEU A 89 4.93 -1.90 -9.17
C LEU A 89 4.48 -0.47 -9.46
N ASP A 90 4.35 -0.07 -10.72
CA ASP A 90 3.87 1.28 -11.05
C ASP A 90 2.45 1.50 -10.51
N ARG A 91 1.50 0.61 -10.81
CA ARG A 91 0.14 0.71 -10.25
C ARG A 91 0.14 0.77 -8.73
N HIS A 92 1.05 0.06 -8.08
CA HIS A 92 1.21 0.13 -6.62
C HIS A 92 1.72 1.49 -6.15
N VAL A 93 2.73 2.06 -6.82
CA VAL A 93 3.25 3.41 -6.53
C VAL A 93 2.14 4.46 -6.66
N TRP A 94 1.32 4.39 -7.71
CA TRP A 94 0.19 5.29 -7.91
C TRP A 94 -0.88 5.12 -6.82
N SER A 95 -1.22 3.88 -6.47
CA SER A 95 -2.15 3.60 -5.37
C SER A 95 -1.64 4.14 -4.03
N LEU A 96 -0.35 3.98 -3.73
CA LEU A 96 0.25 4.52 -2.50
C LEU A 96 0.26 6.04 -2.49
N HIS A 97 0.48 6.67 -3.66
CA HIS A 97 0.44 8.12 -3.78
C HIS A 97 -0.95 8.67 -3.46
N ASP A 98 -2.00 8.06 -3.99
CA ASP A 98 -3.38 8.47 -3.73
C ASP A 98 -3.77 8.28 -2.25
N GLN A 99 -3.40 7.14 -1.65
CA GLN A 99 -3.58 6.90 -0.22
C GLN A 99 -2.88 7.96 0.63
N ARG A 100 -1.63 8.29 0.29
CA ARG A 100 -0.85 9.33 0.98
C ARG A 100 -1.56 10.67 0.91
N LEU A 101 -2.08 11.05 -0.25
CA LEU A 101 -2.83 12.31 -0.41
C LEU A 101 -4.13 12.31 0.41
N GLY A 102 -4.86 11.20 0.41
CA GLY A 102 -6.04 11.00 1.24
C GLY A 102 -5.75 11.16 2.74
N LEU A 103 -4.67 10.54 3.23
CA LEU A 103 -4.24 10.67 4.62
C LEU A 103 -3.85 12.10 4.98
N HIS A 104 -3.12 12.81 4.11
CA HIS A 104 -2.79 14.22 4.34
C HIS A 104 -4.04 15.09 4.45
N LYS A 105 -5.02 14.88 3.57
CA LYS A 105 -6.31 15.57 3.64
C LYS A 105 -7.01 15.30 4.96
N THR A 106 -7.10 14.03 5.37
CA THR A 106 -7.73 13.63 6.64
C THR A 106 -7.02 14.28 7.83
N ILE A 107 -5.69 14.23 7.89
CA ILE A 107 -4.91 14.86 8.97
C ILE A 107 -5.15 16.36 9.01
N ALA A 108 -5.16 17.04 7.86
CA ALA A 108 -5.42 18.47 7.79
C ALA A 108 -6.84 18.81 8.27
N THR A 109 -7.85 18.02 7.88
CA THR A 109 -9.22 18.22 8.36
C THR A 109 -9.34 17.96 9.86
N THR A 110 -8.75 16.88 10.36
CA THR A 110 -8.75 16.53 11.79
C THR A 110 -8.11 17.63 12.62
N ARG A 111 -6.94 18.14 12.21
CA ARG A 111 -6.26 19.26 12.89
C ARG A 111 -7.09 20.54 12.92
N ARG A 112 -7.95 20.77 11.92
CA ARG A 112 -8.83 21.94 11.85
C ARG A 112 -10.10 21.77 12.67
N THR A 113 -10.71 20.59 12.67
CA THR A 113 -12.07 20.40 13.23
C THR A 113 -12.08 19.78 14.61
N GLU A 114 -11.18 18.84 14.91
CA GLU A 114 -11.23 18.13 16.19
C GLU A 114 -10.94 19.02 17.40
N PRO A 115 -9.96 19.95 17.38
CA PRO A 115 -9.75 20.84 18.53
C PRO A 115 -10.98 21.66 18.89
N LEU A 116 -11.70 22.17 17.89
CA LEU A 116 -12.93 22.97 18.10
C LEU A 116 -14.08 22.10 18.67
N LYS A 117 -14.18 20.84 18.25
CA LYS A 117 -15.17 19.91 18.82
C LYS A 117 -14.84 19.60 20.29
N ILE A 118 -13.57 19.37 20.60
CA ILE A 118 -13.10 19.10 21.97
C ILE A 118 -13.33 20.31 22.86
N GLU A 119 -12.99 21.52 22.40
CA GLU A 119 -13.26 22.78 23.11
C GLU A 119 -14.74 22.94 23.43
N LYS A 120 -15.62 22.77 22.44
CA LYS A 120 -17.06 22.87 22.64
C LYS A 120 -17.59 21.81 23.63
N ALA A 121 -17.08 20.58 23.57
CA ALA A 121 -17.46 19.53 24.50
C ALA A 121 -17.02 19.86 25.93
N MET A 122 -15.78 20.33 26.11
CA MET A 122 -15.25 20.73 27.41
C MET A 122 -16.02 21.90 28.02
N LEU A 123 -16.30 22.94 27.24
CA LEU A 123 -17.10 24.08 27.70
C LEU A 123 -18.53 23.64 28.09
N GLY A 124 -19.14 22.75 27.31
CA GLY A 124 -20.44 22.18 27.64
C GLY A 124 -20.46 21.41 28.95
N SER A 125 -19.41 20.64 29.25
CA SER A 125 -19.27 19.93 30.54
C SER A 125 -19.08 20.91 31.70
N LEU A 126 -18.23 21.93 31.55
CA LEU A 126 -18.04 22.95 32.59
C LEU A 126 -19.34 23.71 32.91
N GLU A 127 -20.13 24.04 31.88
CA GLU A 127 -21.43 24.70 32.07
C GLU A 127 -22.42 23.79 32.81
N GLN A 128 -22.40 22.49 32.54
CA GLN A 128 -23.21 21.51 33.28
C GLN A 128 -22.78 21.43 34.74
N ASP A 129 -21.48 21.39 35.02
CA ASP A 129 -20.95 21.35 36.38
C ASP A 129 -21.36 22.61 37.16
N HIS A 130 -21.25 23.80 36.55
CA HIS A 130 -21.71 25.05 37.16
C HIS A 130 -23.22 25.06 37.45
N GLN A 131 -24.03 24.47 36.56
CA GLN A 131 -25.47 24.36 36.79
C GLN A 131 -25.80 23.42 37.95
N LEU A 132 -25.08 22.31 38.06
CA LEU A 132 -25.23 21.36 39.17
C LEU A 132 -24.81 22.00 40.50
N GLU A 133 -23.68 22.70 40.55
CA GLU A 133 -23.20 23.40 41.75
C GLU A 133 -24.19 24.50 42.19
N ALA A 134 -24.77 25.24 41.23
CA ALA A 134 -25.80 26.23 41.54
C ALA A 134 -27.10 25.60 42.08
N MET A 135 -27.49 24.42 41.58
CA MET A 135 -28.64 23.68 42.11
C MET A 135 -28.35 23.10 43.50
N GLU A 136 -27.14 22.61 43.74
CA GLU A 136 -26.69 22.09 45.03
C GLU A 136 -26.65 23.20 46.09
N SER A 137 -26.10 24.38 45.76
CA SER A 137 -26.11 25.55 46.65
C SER A 137 -27.53 26.06 46.94
N ALA A 138 -28.47 25.93 46.00
CA ALA A 138 -29.88 26.24 46.24
C ALA A 138 -30.59 25.21 47.15
N TRP A 139 -30.00 24.02 47.33
CA TRP A 139 -30.47 22.95 48.20
C TRP A 139 -29.74 22.92 49.56
N GLU A 140 -28.71 23.75 49.76
CA GLU A 140 -28.17 24.03 51.09
C GLU A 140 -29.23 24.77 51.91
N VAL A 141 -30.08 23.99 52.58
CA VAL A 141 -30.94 24.46 53.66
C VAL A 141 -30.04 25.15 54.69
N PRO A 142 -30.37 26.36 55.19
CA PRO A 142 -29.65 26.96 56.30
C PRO A 142 -29.56 25.93 57.41
N SER A 143 -28.35 25.52 57.76
CA SER A 143 -28.10 24.67 58.91
C SER A 143 -28.35 25.50 60.18
N GLU A 144 -29.61 25.79 60.46
CA GLU A 144 -30.05 26.13 61.80
C GLU A 144 -30.01 24.84 62.61
N ASP A 145 -28.98 24.74 63.47
CA ASP A 145 -28.87 23.88 64.65
C ASP A 145 -29.94 22.78 64.80
N LEU A 146 -29.76 21.67 64.10
CA LEU A 146 -30.43 20.41 64.43
C LEU A 146 -29.41 19.47 65.08
N PHE A 147 -29.16 19.71 66.37
CA PHE A 147 -28.77 18.66 67.30
C PHE A 147 -29.95 17.68 67.42
N MET A 148 -30.11 16.80 66.44
CA MET A 148 -31.02 15.66 66.51
C MET A 148 -30.22 14.46 67.03
N ASP A 149 -30.75 13.82 68.09
CA ASP A 149 -30.16 12.64 68.74
C ASP A 149 -29.71 11.59 67.70
N VAL A 150 -28.42 11.25 67.78
CA VAL A 150 -27.63 10.48 66.79
C VAL A 150 -27.97 8.97 66.79
N ASP A 151 -28.85 8.51 67.68
CA ASP A 151 -29.01 7.06 67.91
C ASP A 151 -30.10 6.38 67.06
N ASP A 152 -31.05 7.09 66.44
CA ASP A 152 -32.18 6.46 65.72
C ASP A 152 -32.11 6.54 64.17
N ALA A 153 -31.21 7.38 63.60
CA ALA A 153 -31.07 7.56 62.16
C ALA A 153 -29.97 6.67 61.52
N ASN A 154 -29.07 6.10 62.34
CA ASN A 154 -27.93 5.31 61.87
C ASN A 154 -28.35 3.93 61.33
N GLU A 155 -29.47 3.38 61.80
CA GLU A 155 -29.89 2.00 61.50
C GLU A 155 -30.55 1.85 60.10
N LYS A 156 -31.06 2.94 59.51
CA LYS A 156 -31.68 2.93 58.17
C LYS A 156 -30.78 3.43 57.05
N LEU A 157 -29.78 4.26 57.36
CA LEU A 157 -28.89 4.86 56.35
C LEU A 157 -27.71 3.95 55.98
N GLN A 158 -27.24 3.13 56.93
CA GLN A 158 -26.15 2.16 56.71
C GLN A 158 -26.39 1.16 55.56
N PRO A 159 -27.56 0.49 55.44
CA PRO A 159 -27.74 -0.52 54.39
C PRO A 159 -27.72 0.07 52.97
N GLU A 160 -28.14 1.33 52.79
CA GLU A 160 -28.18 1.99 51.49
C GLU A 160 -26.78 2.43 51.03
N ILE A 161 -25.95 2.90 51.98
CA ILE A 161 -24.54 3.25 51.74
C ILE A 161 -23.72 1.98 51.46
N GLU A 162 -23.97 0.89 52.18
CA GLU A 162 -23.34 -0.41 51.93
C GLU A 162 -23.71 -0.98 50.55
N ASP A 163 -24.98 -0.87 50.12
CA ASP A 163 -25.39 -1.29 48.78
C ASP A 163 -24.73 -0.44 47.67
N GLY A 164 -24.59 0.87 47.88
CA GLY A 164 -23.85 1.76 46.98
C GLY A 164 -22.36 1.41 46.87
N LEU A 165 -21.72 1.08 47.99
CA LEU A 165 -20.33 0.62 48.03
C LEU A 165 -20.16 -0.75 47.35
N HIS A 166 -21.13 -1.65 47.50
CA HIS A 166 -21.11 -2.95 46.82
C HIS A 166 -21.29 -2.83 45.31
N LYS A 167 -22.15 -1.93 44.83
CA LYS A 167 -22.31 -1.66 43.39
C LYS A 167 -21.08 -1.04 42.77
N THR A 168 -20.48 -0.04 43.42
CA THR A 168 -19.26 0.62 42.91
C THR A 168 -18.06 -0.32 42.91
N THR A 169 -17.91 -1.17 43.92
CA THR A 169 -16.87 -2.22 43.93
C THR A 169 -17.12 -3.31 42.89
N ALA A 170 -18.37 -3.66 42.57
CA ALA A 170 -18.70 -4.57 41.48
C ALA A 170 -18.30 -3.99 40.11
N TRP A 171 -18.64 -2.73 39.83
CA TRP A 171 -18.23 -2.07 38.59
C TRP A 171 -16.72 -1.90 38.46
N ALA A 172 -16.02 -1.61 39.55
CA ALA A 172 -14.57 -1.55 39.56
C ALA A 172 -13.93 -2.90 39.16
N LYS A 173 -14.52 -4.02 39.60
CA LYS A 173 -14.09 -5.37 39.20
C LYS A 173 -14.36 -5.63 37.72
N GLU A 174 -15.51 -5.25 37.19
CA GLU A 174 -15.83 -5.42 35.76
C GLU A 174 -14.89 -4.61 34.86
N LEU A 175 -14.62 -3.34 35.21
CA LEU A 175 -13.66 -2.51 34.50
C LEU A 175 -12.24 -3.09 34.53
N SER A 176 -11.86 -3.71 35.65
CA SER A 176 -10.57 -4.40 35.75
C SER A 176 -10.49 -5.59 34.79
N GLN A 177 -11.56 -6.38 34.64
CA GLN A 177 -11.62 -7.49 33.68
C GLN A 177 -11.52 -7.02 32.23
N VAL A 178 -12.22 -5.95 31.85
CA VAL A 178 -12.12 -5.38 30.49
C VAL A 178 -10.68 -4.94 30.18
N ARG A 179 -9.97 -4.39 31.17
CA ARG A 179 -8.55 -4.02 31.02
C ARG A 179 -7.64 -5.23 30.81
N TYR A 180 -7.90 -6.35 31.49
CA TYR A 180 -7.17 -7.60 31.26
C TYR A 180 -7.46 -8.19 29.88
N PHE A 181 -8.72 -8.17 29.43
CA PHE A 181 -9.10 -8.62 28.09
C PHE A 181 -8.46 -7.78 26.98
N SER A 182 -8.45 -6.46 27.15
CA SER A 182 -7.79 -5.53 26.23
C SER A 182 -6.28 -5.79 26.13
N LYS A 183 -5.61 -6.08 27.25
CA LYS A 183 -4.20 -6.47 27.24
C LYS A 183 -3.97 -7.79 26.50
N LEU A 184 -4.81 -8.80 26.73
CA LEU A 184 -4.70 -10.11 26.06
C LEU A 184 -4.83 -9.95 24.54
N PHE A 185 -5.85 -9.20 24.11
CA PHE A 185 -6.07 -8.89 22.69
C PHE A 185 -4.88 -8.15 22.07
N ALA A 186 -4.28 -7.19 22.78
CA ALA A 186 -3.12 -6.47 22.29
C ALA A 186 -1.90 -7.39 22.10
N THR A 187 -1.67 -8.35 23.02
CA THR A 187 -0.59 -9.33 22.87
C THR A 187 -0.83 -10.32 21.73
N ASP A 188 -2.06 -10.80 21.55
CA ASP A 188 -2.40 -11.76 20.50
C ASP A 188 -2.32 -11.11 19.11
N VAL A 189 -2.78 -9.87 18.98
CA VAL A 189 -2.64 -9.09 17.75
C VAL A 189 -1.16 -8.84 17.42
N TYR A 190 -0.35 -8.54 18.43
CA TYR A 190 1.09 -8.33 18.23
C TYR A 190 1.82 -9.61 17.79
N GLN A 191 1.51 -10.76 18.40
CA GLN A 191 2.05 -12.06 17.96
C GLN A 191 1.58 -12.45 16.55
N CYS A 192 0.32 -12.15 16.20
CA CYS A 192 -0.18 -12.37 14.85
C CYS A 192 0.61 -11.53 13.83
N PHE A 193 0.83 -10.24 14.12
CA PHE A 193 1.63 -9.36 13.27
C PHE A 193 3.07 -9.85 13.05
N GLN A 194 3.70 -10.42 14.08
CA GLN A 194 5.06 -10.97 13.94
C GLN A 194 5.10 -12.31 13.16
N SER A 195 4.06 -13.13 13.25
CA SER A 195 4.04 -14.47 12.62
C SER A 195 3.64 -14.47 11.14
N ILE A 196 2.85 -13.49 10.69
CA ILE A 196 2.43 -13.34 9.28
C ILE A 196 3.61 -13.33 8.30
N PRO A 197 4.66 -12.49 8.42
CA PRO A 197 5.75 -12.46 7.45
C PRO A 197 6.51 -13.77 7.36
N HIS A 198 6.71 -14.48 8.48
CA HIS A 198 7.34 -15.80 8.48
C HIS A 198 6.49 -16.88 7.79
N GLN A 199 5.16 -16.82 7.92
CA GLN A 199 4.27 -17.74 7.20
C GLN A 199 4.27 -17.45 5.70
N THR A 200 4.27 -16.18 5.31
CA THR A 200 4.36 -15.77 3.90
C THR A 200 5.65 -16.28 3.27
N GLU A 201 6.79 -16.09 3.93
CA GLU A 201 8.09 -16.58 3.46
C GLU A 201 8.12 -18.12 3.33
N ARG A 202 7.53 -18.84 4.29
CA ARG A 202 7.39 -20.31 4.21
C ARG A 202 6.53 -20.75 3.03
N THR A 203 5.42 -20.06 2.77
CA THR A 203 4.55 -20.38 1.63
C THR A 203 5.23 -20.11 0.29
N GLU A 204 6.05 -19.06 0.19
CA GLU A 204 6.83 -18.77 -1.01
C GLU A 204 7.91 -19.83 -1.25
N ARG A 205 8.64 -20.23 -0.21
CA ARG A 205 9.62 -21.33 -0.30
C ARG A 205 8.95 -22.65 -0.72
N LEU A 206 7.78 -22.96 -0.18
CA LEU A 206 6.99 -24.13 -0.59
C LEU A 206 6.57 -24.05 -2.06
N LYS A 207 6.10 -22.88 -2.53
CA LYS A 207 5.79 -22.67 -3.95
C LYS A 207 7.02 -22.93 -4.82
N ASN A 208 8.18 -22.38 -4.48
CA ASN A 208 9.41 -22.59 -5.23
C ASN A 208 9.79 -24.08 -5.29
N VAL A 209 9.79 -24.78 -4.16
CA VAL A 209 10.07 -26.22 -4.11
C VAL A 209 9.06 -27.01 -4.94
N THR A 210 7.77 -26.68 -4.90
CA THR A 210 6.77 -27.36 -5.74
C THR A 210 6.95 -27.07 -7.22
N THR A 211 7.45 -25.89 -7.60
CA THR A 211 7.77 -25.58 -9.00
C THR A 211 9.03 -26.29 -9.46
N GLU A 212 10.02 -26.49 -8.59
CA GLU A 212 11.22 -27.29 -8.88
C GLU A 212 10.88 -28.77 -9.05
N LEU A 213 10.06 -29.34 -8.16
CA LEU A 213 9.59 -30.72 -8.28
C LEU A 213 8.69 -30.96 -9.50
N LYS A 214 8.00 -29.92 -9.99
CA LYS A 214 7.18 -29.99 -11.22
C LYS A 214 7.99 -29.83 -12.51
N LYS A 215 9.26 -29.39 -12.44
CA LYS A 215 10.13 -29.44 -13.62
C LYS A 215 10.53 -30.91 -13.83
N PRO A 216 10.15 -31.53 -14.96
CA PRO A 216 10.56 -32.88 -15.24
C PRO A 216 12.06 -32.85 -15.59
N GLU A 217 12.91 -33.24 -14.64
CA GLU A 217 14.28 -33.66 -14.96
C GLU A 217 14.21 -34.99 -15.72
N TRP A 218 13.99 -34.91 -17.03
CA TRP A 218 14.28 -36.02 -17.94
C TRP A 218 14.94 -35.50 -19.22
N ARG A 219 16.23 -35.86 -19.31
CA ARG A 219 17.18 -35.84 -20.44
C ARG A 219 18.05 -34.60 -20.61
#